data_AF-A0A9Q0XMT2-F1
#
_entry.id   AF-A0A9Q0XMT2-F1
#
_cell.length_a   1.000
_cell.length_b   1.000
_cell.length_c   1.000
_cell.angle_alpha   90.00
_cell.angle_beta   90.00
_cell.angle_gamma   90.00
#
_symmetry.space_group_name_H-M   'P 1'
#
loop_
_entity.id
_entity.type
_entity.pdbx_description
1 polymer ?
#
loop_
_entity_poly.entity_id
_entity_poly.type
_entity_poly.pdbx_seq_one_letter_code
_entity_poly.pdbx_strand_id
1 'polypeptide(L)'
;MKGIVHDMGVWLEWLPNTYVTWSTVIPRRSWGMECDPHKMNHAHIGVNQEDPHELLKVGGSVIGHQNINADKPDLYRSDGVHLSNSGLGLFLANMCEGLQE
;
A
#
# COMPACT_ATOMS: atom_id res chain seq x y z
N MET A 1 -7.64 2.88 12.97
CA MET A 1 -7.33 1.64 13.70
C MET A 1 -8.50 0.67 13.89
N LYS A 2 -9.62 0.98 14.58
CA LYS A 2 -10.68 -0.06 14.84
C LYS A 2 -11.40 -0.62 13.59
N GLY A 3 -11.43 0.11 12.48
CA GLY A 3 -12.12 -0.29 11.25
C GLY A 3 -11.43 -1.43 10.51
N ILE A 4 -10.13 -1.29 10.20
CA ILE A 4 -9.42 -2.27 9.37
C ILE A 4 -9.38 -3.67 9.99
N VAL A 5 -9.18 -3.76 11.31
CA VAL A 5 -9.17 -5.03 12.05
C VAL A 5 -10.55 -5.68 12.05
N HIS A 6 -11.60 -4.87 12.18
CA HIS A 6 -12.97 -5.36 12.09
C HIS A 6 -13.27 -5.88 10.68
N ASP A 7 -12.93 -5.12 9.64
CA ASP A 7 -13.13 -5.50 8.24
C ASP A 7 -12.37 -6.79 7.90
N MET A 8 -11.12 -6.90 8.36
CA MET A 8 -10.32 -8.12 8.22
C MET A 8 -10.95 -9.32 8.93
N GLY A 9 -11.49 -9.12 10.15
CA GLY A 9 -12.20 -10.17 10.88
C GLY A 9 -13.41 -10.69 10.10
N VAL A 10 -14.20 -9.79 9.50
CA VAL A 10 -15.33 -10.15 8.64
C VAL A 10 -14.86 -10.94 7.40
N TRP A 11 -13.75 -10.54 6.79
CA TRP A 11 -13.22 -11.23 5.61
C TRP A 11 -12.73 -12.63 5.94
N LEU A 12 -12.02 -12.81 7.04
CA LEU A 12 -11.55 -14.13 7.48
C LEU A 12 -12.70 -15.06 7.85
N GLU A 13 -13.81 -14.53 8.38
CA GLU A 13 -15.02 -15.29 8.64
C GLU A 13 -15.68 -15.77 7.33
N TRP A 14 -15.78 -14.89 6.33
CA TRP A 14 -16.47 -15.19 5.08
C TRP A 14 -15.61 -15.98 4.09
N LEU A 15 -14.28 -15.88 4.20
CA LEU A 15 -13.31 -16.46 3.29
C LEU A 15 -12.24 -17.26 4.05
N PRO A 16 -12.62 -18.33 4.78
CA PRO A 16 -11.74 -19.03 5.70
C PRO A 16 -10.54 -19.72 5.04
N ASN A 17 -10.59 -19.92 3.72
CA ASN A 17 -9.53 -20.55 2.93
C ASN A 17 -8.79 -19.55 2.03
N THR A 18 -8.96 -18.24 2.25
CA THR A 18 -8.30 -17.20 1.45
C THR A 18 -7.07 -16.68 2.17
N TYR A 19 -5.96 -16.65 1.45
CA TYR A 19 -4.75 -15.98 1.91
C TYR A 19 -4.87 -14.48 1.66
N VAL A 20 -4.72 -13.68 2.71
CA VAL A 20 -4.87 -12.22 2.63
C VAL A 20 -3.49 -11.57 2.70
N THR A 21 -3.23 -10.70 1.74
CA THR A 21 -1.98 -9.97 1.61
C THR A 21 -2.25 -8.47 1.54
N TRP A 22 -1.50 -7.68 2.32
CA TRP A 22 -1.58 -6.22 2.31
C TRP A 22 -0.52 -5.63 1.38
N SER A 23 -0.94 -4.98 0.30
CA SER A 23 -0.04 -4.12 -0.49
C SER A 23 0.07 -2.77 0.21
N THR A 24 1.30 -2.41 0.61
CA THR A 24 1.58 -1.11 1.22
C THR A 24 1.24 0.03 0.25
N VAL A 25 0.69 1.11 0.78
CA VAL A 25 0.32 2.26 -0.05
C VAL A 25 1.57 2.89 -0.66
N ILE A 26 1.48 3.27 -1.93
CA ILE A 26 2.56 3.92 -2.68
C ILE A 26 2.66 5.41 -2.31
N PRO A 27 3.86 5.94 -2.03
CA PRO A 27 4.04 7.36 -1.76
C PRO A 27 3.65 8.18 -2.99
N ARG A 28 3.03 9.35 -2.76
CA ARG A 28 2.65 10.28 -3.84
C ARG A 28 3.56 11.51 -3.83
N ARG A 29 3.85 12.05 -5.01
CA ARG A 29 4.62 13.30 -5.19
C ARG A 29 3.75 14.54 -5.02
N SER A 30 2.48 14.42 -5.37
CA SER A 30 1.45 15.42 -5.11
C SER A 30 0.20 14.72 -4.60
N TRP A 31 -0.64 15.42 -3.83
CA TRP A 31 -1.89 14.86 -3.31
C TRP A 31 -3.12 15.35 -4.06
N GLY A 32 -2.94 16.11 -5.15
CA GLY A 32 -4.01 16.57 -6.06
C GLY A 32 -5.06 17.49 -5.43
N MET A 33 -4.94 17.85 -4.17
CA MET A 33 -5.90 18.61 -3.36
C MET A 33 -5.18 19.76 -2.63
N GLU A 34 -5.91 20.78 -2.19
CA GLU A 34 -5.46 21.84 -1.25
C GLU A 34 -5.17 21.29 0.17
N CYS A 35 -4.66 20.07 0.28
CA CYS A 35 -4.30 19.43 1.53
C CYS A 35 -2.83 19.68 1.82
N ASP A 36 -2.50 19.88 3.10
CA ASP A 36 -1.11 19.99 3.57
C ASP A 36 -0.32 18.71 3.23
N PRO A 37 0.68 18.78 2.33
CA PRO A 37 1.46 17.62 1.91
C PRO A 37 2.15 16.89 3.07
N HIS A 38 2.54 17.61 4.14
CA HIS A 38 3.15 17.00 5.32
C HIS A 38 2.14 16.12 6.06
N LYS A 39 0.91 16.58 6.24
CA LYS A 39 -0.15 15.80 6.90
C LYS A 39 -0.49 14.54 6.11
N MET A 40 -0.56 14.65 4.78
CA MET A 40 -0.86 13.51 3.93
C MET A 40 0.27 12.47 3.92
N ASN A 41 1.54 12.91 3.89
CA ASN A 41 2.67 12.01 4.03
C ASN A 41 2.72 11.34 5.41
N HIS A 42 2.41 12.07 6.49
CA HIS A 42 2.31 11.47 7.83
C HIS A 42 1.18 10.45 7.94
N ALA A 43 -0.01 10.76 7.39
CA ALA A 43 -1.13 9.82 7.35
C ALA A 43 -0.77 8.55 6.56
N HIS A 44 -0.07 8.70 5.44
CA HIS A 44 0.43 7.59 4.63
C HIS A 44 1.42 6.69 5.39
N ILE A 45 2.37 7.29 6.11
CA ILE A 45 3.30 6.55 6.98
C ILE A 45 2.53 5.79 8.06
N GLY A 46 1.53 6.44 8.68
CA GLY A 46 0.68 5.81 9.70
C GLY A 46 -0.05 4.57 9.18
N VAL A 47 -0.71 4.68 8.01
CA VAL A 47 -1.38 3.54 7.36
C VAL A 47 -0.41 2.39 7.07
N ASN A 48 0.78 2.69 6.54
CA ASN A 48 1.77 1.67 6.22
C ASN A 48 2.51 1.10 7.44
N GLN A 49 2.37 1.69 8.63
CA GLN A 49 2.93 1.18 9.88
C GLN A 49 1.91 0.40 10.70
N GLU A 50 0.71 0.96 10.92
CA GLU A 50 -0.25 0.41 11.87
C GLU A 50 -1.02 -0.81 11.31
N ASP A 51 -1.52 -0.71 10.08
CA ASP A 51 -2.46 -1.68 9.53
C ASP A 51 -1.82 -3.04 9.15
N PRO A 52 -0.59 -3.09 8.61
CA PRO A 52 0.05 -4.37 8.26
C PRO A 52 0.38 -5.24 9.48
N HIS A 53 0.62 -4.65 10.65
CA HIS A 53 0.93 -5.39 11.87
C HIS A 53 -0.23 -6.26 12.36
N GLU A 54 -1.46 -5.80 12.18
CA GLU A 54 -2.64 -6.59 12.57
C GLU A 54 -2.88 -7.74 11.58
N LEU A 55 -2.62 -7.53 10.29
CA LEU A 55 -2.73 -8.60 9.29
C LEU A 55 -1.69 -9.72 9.52
N LEU A 56 -0.47 -9.35 9.90
CA LEU A 56 0.57 -10.33 10.22
C LEU A 56 0.20 -11.21 11.42
N LYS A 57 -0.52 -10.69 12.42
CA LYS A 57 -0.97 -11.47 13.59
C LYS A 57 -1.97 -12.57 13.25
N VAL A 58 -2.72 -12.40 12.15
CA VAL A 58 -3.73 -13.36 11.67
C VAL A 58 -3.20 -14.25 10.53
N GLY A 59 -1.88 -14.23 10.28
CA GLY A 59 -1.22 -15.11 9.32
C GLY A 59 -1.25 -14.64 7.86
N GLY A 60 -1.62 -13.39 7.61
CA GLY A 60 -1.46 -12.79 6.27
C GLY A 60 -0.04 -12.32 5.99
N SER A 61 0.19 -11.77 4.78
CA SER A 61 1.49 -11.20 4.38
C SER A 61 1.40 -9.72 4.01
N VAL A 62 2.55 -9.09 3.79
CA VAL A 62 2.66 -7.68 3.42
C VAL A 62 3.60 -7.54 2.25
N ILE A 63 3.16 -6.87 1.19
CA ILE A 63 3.97 -6.55 0.01
C ILE A 63 4.44 -5.10 0.12
N GLY A 64 5.76 -4.96 0.19
CA GLY A 64 6.46 -3.68 0.22
C GLY A 64 6.77 -3.14 -1.16
N HIS A 65 6.83 -1.81 -1.28
CA HIS A 65 7.23 -1.14 -2.53
C HIS A 65 8.38 -0.15 -2.32
N GLN A 66 9.43 -0.59 -1.62
CA GLN A 66 10.58 0.26 -1.24
C GLN A 66 11.34 0.82 -2.45
N ASN A 67 11.22 0.18 -3.61
CA ASN A 67 11.82 0.62 -4.86
C ASN A 67 11.02 1.72 -5.59
N ILE A 68 9.78 2.03 -5.15
CA ILE A 68 8.93 3.11 -5.64
C ILE A 68 8.92 4.24 -4.60
N ASN A 69 9.52 5.38 -4.94
CA ASN A 69 9.65 6.53 -4.05
C ASN A 69 9.24 7.81 -4.80
N ALA A 70 8.60 8.75 -4.10
CA ALA A 70 8.22 10.07 -4.61
C ALA A 70 9.39 10.88 -5.21
N ASP A 71 10.63 10.60 -4.79
CA ASP A 71 11.84 11.24 -5.31
C ASP A 71 12.26 10.72 -6.70
N LYS A 72 11.58 9.69 -7.24
CA LYS A 72 11.82 9.13 -8.58
C LYS A 72 10.76 9.62 -9.57
N PRO A 73 10.90 10.83 -10.15
CA PRO A 73 9.88 11.44 -11.00
C PRO A 73 9.43 10.56 -12.17
N ASP A 74 10.35 9.78 -12.75
CA ASP A 74 10.10 8.96 -13.94
C ASP A 74 9.12 7.79 -13.67
N LEU A 75 8.93 7.42 -12.40
CA LEU A 75 7.96 6.40 -12.00
C LEU A 75 6.53 6.93 -11.89
N TYR A 76 6.32 8.24 -12.05
CA TYR A 76 5.02 8.89 -11.91
C TYR A 76 4.60 9.57 -13.19
N ARG A 77 3.28 9.76 -13.34
CA ARG A 77 2.71 10.67 -14.32
C ARG A 77 2.99 12.12 -13.93
N SER A 78 2.74 13.04 -14.85
CA SER A 78 2.92 14.49 -14.62
C SER A 78 2.08 15.05 -13.47
N ASP A 79 1.01 14.36 -13.07
CA ASP A 79 0.20 14.72 -11.91
C ASP A 79 0.90 14.43 -10.56
N GLY A 80 1.96 13.61 -10.54
CA GLY A 80 2.65 13.22 -9.32
C GLY A 80 1.83 12.33 -8.38
N VAL A 81 0.62 11.91 -8.76
CA VAL A 81 -0.27 11.04 -7.98
C VAL A 81 -0.17 9.60 -8.50
N HIS A 82 -0.29 9.44 -9.82
CA HIS A 82 -0.40 8.14 -10.46
C HIS A 82 0.96 7.65 -10.96
N LEU A 83 1.14 6.33 -10.98
CA LEU A 83 2.33 5.73 -11.57
C LEU A 83 2.34 5.91 -13.09
N SER A 84 3.52 6.12 -13.66
CA SER A 84 3.78 5.99 -15.09
C SER A 84 3.72 4.51 -15.50
N ASN A 85 3.80 4.21 -16.80
CA ASN A 85 3.88 2.82 -17.24
C ASN A 85 5.09 2.08 -16.64
N SER A 86 6.22 2.79 -16.47
CA SER A 86 7.41 2.23 -15.83
C SER A 86 7.17 1.96 -14.34
N GLY A 87 6.59 2.93 -13.62
CA GLY A 87 6.22 2.75 -12.21
C GLY A 87 5.21 1.63 -11.99
N LEU A 88 4.20 1.52 -12.86
CA LEU A 88 3.20 0.45 -12.81
C LEU A 88 3.84 -0.92 -13.08
N GLY A 89 4.77 -1.01 -14.04
CA GLY A 89 5.52 -2.24 -14.29
C GLY A 89 6.29 -2.70 -13.05
N LEU A 90 6.95 -1.77 -12.35
CA LEU A 90 7.66 -2.07 -11.10
C LEU A 90 6.70 -2.49 -9.98
N PHE A 91 5.57 -1.80 -9.84
CA PHE A 91 4.53 -2.17 -8.87
C PHE A 91 4.03 -3.59 -9.09
N LEU A 92 3.69 -3.94 -10.34
CA LEU A 92 3.24 -5.29 -10.69
C LEU A 92 4.32 -6.34 -10.47
N ALA A 93 5.59 -6.02 -10.72
CA ALA A 93 6.70 -6.94 -10.44
C ALA A 93 6.77 -7.28 -8.93
N ASN A 94 6.71 -6.28 -8.06
CA ASN A 94 6.70 -6.51 -6.61
C ASN A 94 5.46 -7.32 -6.17
N MET A 95 4.30 -7.08 -6.78
CA MET A 95 3.08 -7.85 -6.51
C MET A 95 3.25 -9.31 -6.90
N CYS A 96 3.81 -9.59 -8.07
CA CYS A 96 4.09 -10.95 -8.51
C CYS A 96 5.08 -11.66 -7.60
N GLU A 97 6.15 -10.97 -7.19
CA GLU A 97 7.15 -11.51 -6.26
C GLU A 97 6.52 -11.87 -4.91
N GLY A 98 5.83 -10.92 -4.27
CA GLY A 98 5.27 -11.14 -2.94
C GLY A 98 4.03 -12.04 -2.86
N LEU A 99 3.39 -12.37 -4.00
CA LEU A 99 2.31 -13.37 -4.06
C LEU A 99 2.80 -14.78 -4.38
N GLN A 100 4.08 -14.94 -4.74
CA GLN A 100 4.70 -16.23 -5.01
C GLN A 100 5.40 -16.84 -3.77
N GLU A 101 5.47 -16.09 -2.67
CA GLU A 101 6.01 -16.51 -1.36
C GLU A 101 4.98 -17.28 -0.52
#